data_AF-A0A120KMT4-F1
#
_entry.id   AF-A0A120KMT4-F1
#
_cell.length_a   1.000
_cell.length_b   1.000
_cell.length_c   1.000
_cell.angle_alpha   90.00
_cell.angle_beta   90.00
_cell.angle_gamma   90.00
#
_symmetry.space_group_name_H-M   'P 1'
#
loop_
_entity.id
_entity.type
_entity.pdbx_description
1 polymer ?
#
loop_
_entity_poly.entity_id
_entity_poly.type
_entity_poly.pdbx_seq_one_letter_code
_entity_poly.pdbx_strand_id
1 'polypeptide(L)'
;MNQLFYLSAEQLERIKPFFPLSHGIPRVDDLKVISGIIYVIKHGLQWKDAPREYGPYKTLYNRFLRWSRMGVFNNIFTELAKTAGKDGRLMIDATHLKAHRTAASLLKKGLFPAASDAQRAG
;
A
#
# COMPACT_ATOMS: atom_id res chain seq x y z
N MET A 1 12.56 -21.94 -3.84
CA MET A 1 13.24 -20.98 -2.93
C MET A 1 12.66 -19.61 -3.21
N ASN A 2 11.83 -19.07 -2.31
CA ASN A 2 11.32 -17.71 -2.47
C ASN A 2 12.43 -16.76 -2.04
N GLN A 3 13.04 -16.08 -3.00
CA GLN A 3 13.95 -14.98 -2.70
C GLN A 3 13.13 -13.88 -2.03
N LEU A 4 13.37 -13.68 -0.74
CA LEU A 4 12.74 -12.60 0.02
C LEU A 4 13.14 -11.26 -0.60
N PHE A 5 12.17 -10.40 -0.79
CA PHE A 5 12.36 -9.01 -1.18
C PHE A 5 12.54 -8.14 0.08
N TYR A 6 13.59 -7.35 0.14
CA TYR A 6 13.77 -6.31 1.15
C TYR A 6 14.17 -5.01 0.47
N LEU A 7 13.62 -3.90 0.95
CA LEU A 7 14.11 -2.58 0.54
C LEU A 7 15.54 -2.38 1.07
N SER A 8 16.38 -1.69 0.29
CA SER A 8 17.66 -1.21 0.81
C SER A 8 17.42 -0.13 1.87
N ALA A 9 18.42 0.13 2.72
CA ALA A 9 18.36 1.21 3.70
C ALA A 9 18.08 2.57 3.03
N GLU A 10 18.71 2.83 1.88
CA GLU A 10 18.50 4.06 1.10
C GLU A 10 17.07 4.18 0.58
N GLN A 11 16.50 3.09 0.04
CA GLN A 11 15.12 3.06 -0.42
C GLN A 11 14.15 3.29 0.72
N LEU A 12 14.41 2.69 1.89
CA LEU A 12 13.59 2.87 3.08
C LEU A 12 13.65 4.32 3.56
N GLU A 13 14.84 4.91 3.72
CA GLU A 13 15.00 6.30 4.17
C GLU A 13 14.32 7.29 3.23
N ARG A 14 14.27 7.00 1.92
CA ARG A 14 13.56 7.82 0.95
C ARG A 14 12.04 7.84 1.15
N ILE A 15 11.44 6.73 1.59
CA ILE A 15 9.97 6.62 1.76
C ILE A 15 9.51 6.82 3.22
N LYS A 16 10.41 6.68 4.18
CA LYS A 16 10.16 6.79 5.62
C LYS A 16 9.47 8.10 6.04
N PRO A 17 9.76 9.28 5.44
CA PRO A 17 9.06 10.53 5.78
C PRO A 17 7.54 10.48 5.57
N PHE A 18 7.05 9.58 4.71
CA PHE A 18 5.61 9.45 4.42
C PHE A 18 4.89 8.48 5.35
N PHE A 19 5.62 7.75 6.19
CA PHE A 19 5.00 6.89 7.18
C PHE A 19 4.32 7.75 8.24
N PRO A 20 3.16 7.32 8.79
CA PRO A 20 2.49 8.07 9.84
C PRO A 20 3.41 8.23 11.06
N LEU A 21 3.04 8.99 12.10
CA LEU A 21 3.80 9.07 13.37
C LEU A 21 3.29 8.07 14.42
N SER A 22 4.21 7.49 15.20
CA SER A 22 3.86 6.48 16.22
C SER A 22 3.37 7.19 17.46
N HIS A 23 2.16 6.86 17.91
CA HIS A 23 1.61 7.45 19.13
C HIS A 23 2.00 6.55 20.31
N GLY A 24 3.13 6.86 20.95
CA GLY A 24 3.57 6.27 22.23
C GLY A 24 4.01 4.79 22.21
N ILE A 25 3.62 4.00 21.21
CA ILE A 25 3.98 2.58 21.08
C ILE A 25 5.07 2.42 20.02
N PRO A 26 6.22 1.76 20.35
CA PRO A 26 7.24 1.42 19.38
C PRO A 26 6.65 0.62 18.22
N ARG A 27 7.02 1.00 16.99
CA ARG A 27 6.52 0.32 15.80
C ARG A 27 7.18 -1.03 15.63
N VAL A 28 6.38 -1.97 15.14
CA VAL A 28 6.92 -3.14 14.43
C VAL A 28 7.80 -2.62 13.29
N ASP A 29 8.94 -3.27 13.09
CA ASP A 29 9.94 -2.96 12.07
C ASP A 29 9.30 -2.60 10.71
N ASP A 30 9.28 -1.29 10.40
CA ASP A 30 8.62 -0.76 9.21
C ASP A 30 9.26 -1.31 7.93
N LEU A 31 10.55 -1.67 7.95
CA LEU A 31 11.25 -2.29 6.82
C LEU A 31 10.66 -3.65 6.49
N LYS A 32 10.48 -4.52 7.49
CA LYS A 32 9.88 -5.85 7.30
C LYS A 32 8.45 -5.74 6.80
N VAL A 33 7.67 -4.84 7.39
CA VAL A 33 6.26 -4.71 7.05
C VAL A 33 6.08 -4.16 5.62
N ILE A 34 6.79 -3.09 5.25
CA ILE A 34 6.67 -2.55 3.88
C ILE A 34 7.21 -3.53 2.84
N SER A 35 8.32 -4.22 3.13
CA SER A 35 8.90 -5.21 2.23
C SER A 35 7.96 -6.40 2.03
N GLY A 36 7.30 -6.87 3.10
CA GLY A 36 6.29 -7.93 3.03
C GLY A 36 5.04 -7.52 2.26
N ILE A 37 4.56 -6.28 2.43
CA ILE A 37 3.46 -5.73 1.64
C ILE A 37 3.82 -5.71 0.15
N ILE A 38 5.00 -5.18 -0.21
CA ILE A 38 5.46 -5.13 -1.60
C ILE A 38 5.59 -6.55 -2.17
N TYR A 39 6.12 -7.49 -1.39
CA TYR A 39 6.24 -8.88 -1.80
C TYR A 39 4.88 -9.49 -2.17
N VAL A 40 3.87 -9.35 -1.31
CA VAL A 40 2.51 -9.86 -1.56
C VAL A 40 1.92 -9.27 -2.83
N ILE A 41 2.04 -7.94 -3.01
CA ILE A 41 1.49 -7.24 -4.17
C ILE A 41 2.22 -7.64 -5.46
N LYS A 42 3.56 -7.65 -5.44
CA LYS A 42 4.41 -7.98 -6.59
C LYS A 42 4.14 -9.39 -7.12
N HIS A 43 3.84 -10.33 -6.24
CA HIS A 43 3.61 -11.73 -6.59
C HIS A 43 2.12 -12.11 -6.66
N GLY A 44 1.20 -11.18 -6.39
CA GLY A 44 -0.24 -11.46 -6.42
C GLY A 44 -0.70 -12.50 -5.39
N LEU A 45 -0.03 -12.58 -4.24
CA LEU A 45 -0.30 -13.61 -3.23
C LEU A 45 -1.54 -13.26 -2.39
N GLN A 46 -2.19 -14.28 -1.82
CA GLN A 46 -3.09 -14.04 -0.71
C GLN A 46 -2.25 -13.61 0.50
N TRP A 47 -2.75 -12.66 1.31
CA TRP A 47 -2.02 -12.19 2.50
C TRP A 47 -1.56 -13.32 3.42
N LYS A 48 -2.40 -14.35 3.60
CA LYS A 48 -2.12 -15.54 4.43
C LYS A 48 -0.89 -16.34 3.96
N ASP A 49 -0.54 -16.22 2.68
CA ASP A 49 0.56 -16.93 2.03
C ASP A 49 1.84 -16.08 2.01
N ALA A 50 1.84 -14.90 2.64
CA ALA A 50 3.04 -14.09 2.81
C ALA A 50 4.11 -14.86 3.63
N PRO A 51 5.39 -14.78 3.24
CA PRO A 51 6.48 -15.38 4.01
C PRO A 51 6.49 -14.88 5.47
N ARG A 52 6.66 -15.81 6.42
CA ARG A 52 6.55 -15.53 7.86
C ARG A 52 7.68 -14.61 8.37
N GLU A 53 8.76 -14.51 7.61
CA GLU A 53 9.93 -13.66 7.86
C GLU A 53 9.58 -12.17 7.87
N TYR A 54 8.50 -11.77 7.18
CA TYR A 54 7.96 -10.41 7.22
C TYR A 54 7.06 -10.15 8.43
N GLY A 55 6.73 -11.18 9.20
CA GLY A 55 5.83 -11.12 10.35
C GLY A 55 4.43 -11.65 10.05
N PRO A 56 3.49 -11.51 11.01
CA PRO A 56 2.14 -12.05 10.88
C PRO A 56 1.39 -11.43 9.71
N TYR A 57 0.75 -12.27 8.87
CA TYR A 57 -0.01 -11.78 7.71
C TYR A 57 -1.10 -10.76 8.06
N LYS A 58 -1.73 -10.89 9.23
CA LYS A 58 -2.72 -9.93 9.73
C LYS A 58 -2.11 -8.55 9.94
N THR A 59 -0.86 -8.47 10.40
CA THR A 59 -0.14 -7.21 10.57
C THR A 59 0.13 -6.56 9.22
N LEU A 60 0.57 -7.34 8.22
CA LEU A 60 0.79 -6.83 6.86
C LEU A 60 -0.50 -6.27 6.26
N TYR A 61 -1.59 -7.05 6.31
CA TYR A 61 -2.89 -6.65 5.79
C TYR A 61 -3.45 -5.40 6.49
N ASN A 62 -3.46 -5.40 7.83
CA ASN A 62 -3.98 -4.27 8.61
C ASN A 62 -3.16 -3.00 8.38
N ARG A 63 -1.83 -3.14 8.23
CA ARG A 63 -0.96 -2.02 7.91
C ARG A 63 -1.25 -1.49 6.50
N PHE A 64 -1.30 -2.37 5.50
CA PHE A 64 -1.63 -2.02 4.13
C PHE A 64 -2.96 -1.27 4.05
N LEU A 65 -4.01 -1.79 4.69
CA LEU A 65 -5.33 -1.17 4.67
C LEU A 65 -5.31 0.22 5.33
N ARG A 66 -4.67 0.34 6.50
CA ARG A 66 -4.58 1.62 7.22
C ARG A 66 -3.78 2.65 6.42
N TRP A 67 -2.62 2.27 5.89
CA TRP A 67 -1.76 3.16 5.11
C TRP A 67 -2.39 3.57 3.79
N SER A 68 -3.14 2.67 3.14
CA SER A 68 -3.92 2.99 1.94
C SER A 68 -4.99 4.04 2.22
N ARG A 69 -5.76 3.87 3.30
CA ARG A 69 -6.79 4.85 3.71
C ARG A 69 -6.21 6.22 4.09
N MET A 70 -5.00 6.23 4.65
CA MET A 70 -4.28 7.48 4.99
C MET A 70 -3.57 8.12 3.78
N GLY A 71 -3.62 7.50 2.59
CA GLY A 71 -2.94 8.01 1.40
C GLY A 71 -1.42 7.88 1.42
N VAL A 72 -0.84 7.08 2.33
CA VAL A 72 0.63 6.91 2.47
C VAL A 72 1.24 6.45 1.15
N PHE A 73 0.65 5.43 0.51
CA PHE A 73 1.14 4.92 -0.77
C PHE A 73 1.02 5.95 -1.90
N ASN A 74 -0.05 6.76 -1.90
CA ASN A 74 -0.24 7.83 -2.90
C ASN A 74 0.84 8.91 -2.75
N ASN A 75 1.19 9.27 -1.51
CA ASN A 75 2.24 10.25 -1.23
C ASN A 75 3.61 9.73 -1.66
N ILE A 76 3.94 8.48 -1.31
CA ILE A 76 5.17 7.81 -1.75
C ILE A 76 5.24 7.81 -3.29
N PHE A 77 4.17 7.38 -3.95
CA PHE A 77 4.13 7.31 -5.41
C PHE A 77 4.31 8.68 -6.05
N THR A 78 3.62 9.70 -5.55
CA THR A 78 3.71 11.08 -6.03
C THR A 78 5.15 11.61 -5.95
N GLU A 79 5.84 11.35 -4.83
CA GLU A 79 7.21 11.83 -4.61
C GLU A 79 8.26 11.07 -5.42
N LEU A 80 8.08 9.76 -5.58
CA LEU A 80 8.91 8.97 -6.48
C LEU A 80 8.72 9.39 -7.95
N ALA A 81 7.47 9.68 -8.36
CA ALA A 81 7.15 10.13 -9.71
C ALA A 81 7.77 11.50 -10.05
N LYS A 82 7.81 12.45 -9.09
CA LYS A 82 8.51 13.74 -9.27
C LYS A 82 9.98 13.57 -9.64
N THR A 83 10.62 12.55 -9.10
CA THR A 83 12.04 12.28 -9.38
C THR A 83 12.22 11.45 -10.66
N ALA A 84 11.30 10.54 -10.96
CA ALA A 84 11.34 9.67 -12.13
C ALA A 84 11.30 10.44 -13.47
N GLY A 85 10.78 11.68 -13.47
CA GLY A 85 10.86 12.58 -14.62
C GLY A 85 12.30 12.93 -15.05
N LYS A 86 13.31 12.68 -14.21
CA LYS A 86 14.73 12.87 -14.55
C LYS A 86 15.41 11.61 -15.12
N ASP A 87 14.94 10.42 -14.74
CA ASP A 87 15.62 9.13 -15.03
C ASP A 87 14.83 8.19 -15.97
N GLY A 88 13.69 8.65 -16.52
CA GLY A 88 13.10 8.06 -17.73
C GLY A 88 12.35 6.73 -17.58
N ARG A 89 11.92 6.31 -16.39
CA ARG A 89 10.99 5.17 -16.24
C ARG A 89 9.84 5.45 -15.27
N LEU A 90 8.69 5.76 -15.84
CA LEU A 90 7.39 5.71 -15.17
C LEU A 90 6.41 4.98 -16.08
N MET A 91 5.95 3.78 -15.68
CA MET A 91 4.80 3.13 -16.31
C MET A 91 3.87 2.62 -15.22
N ILE A 92 2.60 3.05 -15.31
CA ILE A 92 1.47 2.40 -14.67
C ILE A 92 0.62 1.83 -15.81
N ASP A 93 0.37 0.53 -15.79
CA ASP A 93 -0.81 -0.02 -16.45
C ASP A 93 -1.72 -0.69 -15.42
N ALA A 94 -3.02 -0.68 -15.71
CA ALA A 94 -4.05 -1.37 -14.95
C ALA A 94 -4.93 -2.09 -15.96
N THR A 95 -5.12 -3.41 -15.78
CA THR A 95 -6.16 -4.15 -16.51
C THR A 95 -7.07 -4.86 -15.52
N HIS A 96 -8.34 -4.50 -15.57
CA HIS A 96 -9.43 -5.03 -14.75
C HIS A 96 -10.38 -5.84 -15.64
N LEU A 97 -10.74 -7.09 -15.29
CA LEU A 97 -12.12 -7.61 -15.17
C LEU A 97 -12.23 -9.15 -15.17
N LYS A 98 -13.14 -9.68 -14.34
CA LYS A 98 -14.33 -10.36 -14.89
C LYS A 98 -15.51 -10.26 -13.92
N ALA A 99 -16.66 -9.83 -14.44
CA ALA A 99 -17.93 -9.77 -13.73
C ALA A 99 -19.03 -10.44 -14.58
N HIS A 100 -20.00 -11.07 -13.92
CA HIS A 100 -21.23 -11.58 -14.55
C HIS A 100 -22.28 -10.46 -14.65
N ARG A 101 -23.14 -10.45 -15.68
CA ARG A 101 -24.03 -9.32 -16.06
C ARG A 101 -24.96 -8.75 -14.97
N THR A 102 -25.23 -9.50 -13.91
CA THR A 102 -26.04 -9.06 -12.75
C THR A 102 -25.26 -8.20 -11.76
N ALA A 103 -23.93 -8.19 -11.83
CA ALA A 103 -23.07 -7.45 -10.90
C ALA A 103 -23.16 -5.92 -11.04
N ALA A 104 -23.78 -5.39 -12.10
CA ALA A 104 -23.86 -3.94 -12.34
C ALA A 104 -25.30 -3.39 -12.36
N SER A 105 -26.34 -4.21 -12.17
CA SER A 105 -27.74 -3.78 -12.39
C SER A 105 -28.57 -3.52 -11.13
N LEU A 106 -28.00 -3.55 -9.92
CA LEU A 106 -28.73 -3.20 -8.68
C LEU A 106 -28.35 -1.79 -8.19
N LEU A 107 -28.65 -0.77 -9.01
CA LEU A 107 -28.66 0.61 -8.54
C LEU A 107 -30.08 0.98 -8.10
N LYS A 108 -30.42 0.74 -6.84
CA LYS A 108 -31.67 1.22 -6.22
C LYS A 108 -31.35 2.42 -5.33
N LYS A 109 -31.50 3.62 -5.90
CA LYS A 109 -31.53 4.94 -5.23
C LYS A 109 -30.26 5.37 -4.45
N GLY A 110 -29.47 6.23 -5.10
CA GLY A 110 -28.96 7.44 -4.45
C GLY A 110 -27.49 7.45 -4.02
N LEU A 111 -26.71 8.27 -4.72
CA LEU A 111 -25.51 9.00 -4.28
C LEU A 111 -24.41 8.22 -3.54
N PHE A 112 -23.22 8.16 -4.15
CA PHE A 112 -21.97 8.09 -3.39
C PHE A 112 -21.56 9.53 -3.03
N PRO A 113 -21.56 9.97 -1.75
CA PRO A 113 -20.80 11.15 -1.38
C PRO A 113 -19.30 10.83 -1.45
N ALA A 114 -18.53 11.72 -2.08
CA ALA A 114 -17.08 11.69 -2.01
C ALA A 114 -16.64 11.83 -0.54
N ALA A 115 -16.07 10.77 0.04
CA ALA A 115 -15.45 10.85 1.36
C ALA A 115 -14.01 11.38 1.20
N SER A 116 -13.85 12.70 1.26
CA SER A 116 -12.56 13.31 1.59
C SER A 116 -12.49 13.45 3.11
N ASP A 117 -11.93 12.44 3.79
CA ASP A 117 -11.62 12.59 5.21
C ASP A 117 -10.42 13.54 5.36
N ALA A 118 -10.73 14.80 5.68
CA ALA A 118 -9.74 15.82 6.03
C ALA A 118 -9.07 15.48 7.38
N GLN A 119 -7.77 15.78 7.48
CA GLN A 119 -6.95 15.60 8.66
C GLN A 119 -7.49 16.47 9.82
N ARG A 120 -7.87 15.86 10.95
CA ARG A 120 -8.22 16.59 12.18
C ARG A 120 -7.05 16.54 13.15
N ALA A 121 -6.59 17.71 13.57
CA ALA A 121 -5.71 17.91 14.72
C ALA A 121 -6.56 18.19 15.96
N GLY A 122 -6.14 17.63 17.09
CA GLY A 122 -6.61 17.92 18.45
C GLY A 122 -5.55 17.42 19.42
#